data_AF-A0A5B8IBP5-F1
#
_entry.id   AF-A0A5B8IBP5-F1
#
_cell.length_a   1.000
_cell.length_b   1.000
_cell.length_c   1.000
_cell.angle_alpha   90.00
_cell.angle_beta   90.00
_cell.angle_gamma   90.00
#
_symmetry.space_group_name_H-M   'P 1'
#
loop_
_entity.id
_entity.type
_entity.pdbx_description
1 polymer ?
#
loop_
_entity_poly.entity_id
_entity_poly.type
_entity_poly.pdbx_seq_one_letter_code
_entity_poly.pdbx_strand_id
1 'polypeptide(L)'
;MDRGSKDSTATRLVINPPAAEKIDIWFKQLQNRHNENHNGRADRAALRRAAAPYGALTCQGFMRLSNMLAGVIGNQPHRRFGVAIFAAVAAHADGNNDRKSFAAQLGETVSAGSDRRYLSELRFERLLRAQTPEELCRLLIRAVNIRGSAGVNLPSLADGILLWMDEWQARQQNLPADPNPLKRNAVRWTCEYHQKTQQPAPDAMPSAISAPEDANGNHPTDNKEPA
;
A
#
# COMPACT_ATOMS: atom_id res chain seq x y z
N MET A 1 2.29 -13.44 -30.44
CA MET A 1 3.33 -12.64 -29.75
C MET A 1 2.97 -12.60 -28.27
N ASP A 2 3.51 -13.56 -27.54
CA ASP A 2 3.21 -13.81 -26.13
C ASP A 2 4.08 -12.88 -25.27
N ARG A 3 3.48 -11.81 -24.74
CA ARG A 3 4.10 -11.02 -23.68
C ARG A 3 3.78 -11.73 -22.38
N GLY A 4 4.68 -12.63 -21.97
CA GLY A 4 4.65 -13.24 -20.65
C GLY A 4 4.49 -12.16 -19.60
N SER A 5 3.26 -12.02 -19.09
CA SER A 5 2.98 -11.26 -17.89
C SER A 5 3.79 -11.93 -16.80
N LYS A 6 4.88 -11.30 -16.37
CA LYS A 6 5.62 -11.77 -15.20
C LYS A 6 4.62 -11.75 -14.05
N ASP A 7 4.16 -12.93 -13.62
CA ASP A 7 3.32 -13.12 -12.45
C ASP A 7 4.11 -12.68 -11.21
N SER A 8 4.16 -11.36 -11.02
CA SER A 8 4.80 -10.72 -9.90
C SER A 8 3.80 -10.68 -8.76
N THR A 9 4.22 -11.15 -7.58
CA THR A 9 3.41 -11.02 -6.37
C THR A 9 3.13 -9.55 -6.04
N ALA A 10 3.95 -8.60 -6.54
CA ALA A 10 3.71 -7.17 -6.35
C ALA A 10 2.53 -6.61 -7.16
N THR A 11 2.03 -7.32 -8.19
CA THR A 11 0.90 -6.86 -9.00
C THR A 11 -0.41 -7.07 -8.26
N ARG A 12 -1.11 -6.00 -7.87
CA ARG A 12 -2.43 -6.06 -7.20
C ARG A 12 -3.45 -6.85 -8.02
N LEU A 13 -4.25 -7.69 -7.35
CA LEU A 13 -5.22 -8.59 -8.02
C LEU A 13 -6.66 -8.10 -7.93
N VAL A 14 -7.03 -7.41 -6.85
CA VAL A 14 -8.38 -6.91 -6.56
C VAL A 14 -8.44 -5.39 -6.69
N ILE A 15 -7.42 -4.69 -6.20
CA ILE A 15 -7.35 -3.22 -6.25
C ILE A 15 -6.69 -2.75 -7.56
N ASN A 16 -7.54 -2.38 -8.52
CA ASN A 16 -7.12 -1.77 -9.78
C ASN A 16 -6.62 -0.31 -9.59
N PRO A 17 -5.94 0.30 -10.58
CA PRO A 17 -5.40 1.65 -10.44
C PRO A 17 -6.44 2.73 -10.07
N PRO A 18 -7.65 2.77 -10.67
CA PRO A 18 -8.69 3.72 -10.23
C PRO A 18 -9.13 3.52 -8.77
N ALA A 19 -9.21 2.28 -8.28
CA ALA A 19 -9.51 2.01 -6.88
C ALA A 19 -8.36 2.43 -5.95
N ALA A 20 -7.11 2.27 -6.38
CA ALA A 20 -5.94 2.72 -5.63
C ALA A 20 -5.93 4.24 -5.45
N GLU A 21 -6.27 4.99 -6.50
CA GLU A 21 -6.39 6.45 -6.43
C GLU A 21 -7.51 6.88 -5.46
N LYS A 22 -8.66 6.21 -5.51
CA LYS A 22 -9.76 6.45 -4.57
C LYS A 22 -9.36 6.19 -3.11
N ILE A 23 -8.55 5.16 -2.85
CA ILE A 23 -8.01 4.88 -1.51
C ILE A 23 -7.11 6.03 -1.05
N ASP A 24 -6.24 6.54 -1.92
CA ASP A 24 -5.35 7.65 -1.59
C ASP A 24 -6.13 8.95 -1.31
N ILE A 25 -7.13 9.27 -2.14
CA ILE A 25 -8.04 10.41 -1.93
C ILE A 25 -8.77 10.28 -0.60
N TRP A 26 -9.39 9.13 -0.33
CA TRP A 26 -10.10 8.89 0.93
C TRP A 26 -9.18 9.03 2.14
N PHE A 27 -7.97 8.49 2.07
CA PHE A 27 -7.02 8.57 3.17
C PHE A 27 -6.55 10.01 3.40
N LYS A 28 -6.27 10.78 2.34
CA LYS A 28 -5.97 12.22 2.44
C LYS A 28 -7.12 12.98 3.10
N GLN A 29 -8.36 12.69 2.71
CA GLN A 29 -9.54 13.28 3.33
C GLN A 29 -9.59 12.97 4.84
N LEU A 30 -9.29 11.74 5.27
CA LEU A 30 -9.24 11.39 6.70
C LEU A 30 -8.20 12.17 7.51
N GLN A 31 -7.13 12.67 6.88
CA GLN A 31 -6.13 13.49 7.57
C GLN A 31 -6.57 14.95 7.75
N ASN A 32 -7.52 15.40 6.93
CA ASN A 32 -7.96 16.78 6.89
C ASN A 32 -9.09 17.04 7.89
N ARG A 33 -9.01 18.18 8.60
CA ARG A 33 -10.07 18.61 9.53
C ARG A 33 -11.30 19.12 8.77
N HIS A 34 -11.08 19.78 7.63
CA HIS A 34 -12.11 20.43 6.83
C HIS A 34 -12.01 19.89 5.40
N ASN A 35 -12.81 18.87 5.09
CA ASN A 35 -13.15 18.54 3.71
C ASN A 35 -14.41 19.30 3.32
N GLU A 36 -14.76 19.32 2.04
CA GLU A 36 -15.92 20.05 1.50
C GLU A 36 -17.19 19.86 2.34
N ASN A 37 -17.51 18.61 2.70
CA ASN A 37 -18.78 18.25 3.33
C ASN A 37 -18.64 17.46 4.65
N HIS A 38 -17.44 17.30 5.19
CA HIS A 38 -17.23 16.53 6.42
C HIS A 38 -15.90 16.81 7.12
N ASN A 39 -15.78 16.39 8.38
CA ASN A 39 -14.54 16.44 9.14
C ASN A 39 -13.82 15.09 9.12
N GLY A 40 -12.80 14.96 8.27
CA GLY A 40 -12.06 13.72 8.11
C GLY A 40 -11.31 13.27 9.36
N ARG A 41 -10.75 14.21 10.15
CA ARG A 41 -10.10 13.87 11.43
C ARG A 41 -11.08 13.28 12.45
N ALA A 42 -12.32 13.78 12.47
CA ALA A 42 -13.38 13.21 13.30
C ALA A 42 -13.76 11.80 12.82
N ASP A 43 -13.89 11.59 11.51
CA ASP A 43 -14.14 10.27 10.92
C ASP A 43 -13.00 9.28 11.24
N ARG A 44 -11.73 9.70 11.13
CA ARG A 44 -10.55 8.89 11.48
C ARG A 44 -10.56 8.54 12.98
N ALA A 45 -10.89 9.50 13.83
CA ALA A 45 -10.96 9.28 15.27
C ALA A 45 -12.12 8.32 15.64
N ALA A 46 -13.25 8.40 14.95
CA ALA A 46 -14.35 7.45 15.12
C ALA A 46 -13.92 6.02 14.73
N LEU A 47 -13.27 5.85 13.57
CA LEU A 47 -12.74 4.55 13.12
C LEU A 47 -11.76 3.94 14.13
N ARG A 48 -10.85 4.74 14.70
CA ARG A 48 -9.87 4.29 15.70
C ARG A 48 -10.48 3.84 17.03
N ARG A 49 -11.62 4.42 17.42
CA ARG A 49 -12.29 4.12 18.69
C ARG A 49 -13.35 3.03 18.55
N ALA A 50 -13.77 2.73 17.34
CA ALA A 50 -14.77 1.70 17.08
C ALA A 50 -14.27 0.31 17.53
N ALA A 51 -15.20 -0.54 17.97
CA ALA A 51 -14.92 -1.94 18.26
C ALA A 51 -14.68 -2.73 16.95
N ALA A 52 -13.47 -2.63 16.41
CA ALA A 52 -13.10 -3.21 15.13
C ALA A 52 -13.17 -4.76 15.13
N PRO A 53 -13.52 -5.39 14.00
CA PRO A 53 -13.86 -4.78 12.71
C PRO A 53 -15.34 -4.36 12.61
N TYR A 54 -16.25 -4.93 13.41
CA TYR A 54 -17.69 -4.72 13.28
C TYR A 54 -18.13 -3.28 13.54
N GLY A 55 -17.59 -2.61 14.56
CA GLY A 55 -17.91 -1.22 14.86
C GLY A 55 -17.52 -0.26 13.73
N ALA A 56 -16.55 -0.61 12.89
CA ALA A 56 -16.18 0.21 11.74
C ALA A 56 -17.31 0.27 10.70
N LEU A 57 -18.17 -0.75 10.63
CA LEU A 57 -19.32 -0.80 9.72
C LEU A 57 -20.36 0.28 10.01
N THR A 58 -20.31 0.95 11.16
CA THR A 58 -21.24 2.05 11.49
C THR A 58 -20.58 3.42 11.40
N CYS A 59 -19.29 3.48 11.05
CA CYS A 59 -18.56 4.74 10.95
C CYS A 59 -18.79 5.42 9.60
N GLN A 60 -18.97 6.75 9.63
CA GLN A 60 -19.11 7.55 8.41
C GLN A 60 -17.88 7.49 7.50
N GLY A 61 -16.68 7.45 8.08
CA GLY A 61 -15.43 7.27 7.34
C GLY A 61 -15.40 5.98 6.51
N PHE A 62 -15.97 4.88 7.03
CA PHE A 62 -16.14 3.63 6.28
C PHE A 62 -17.21 3.75 5.20
N MET A 63 -18.38 4.34 5.50
CA MET A 63 -19.45 4.50 4.51
C MET A 63 -18.99 5.26 3.26
N ARG A 64 -18.21 6.34 3.46
CA ARG A 64 -17.60 7.09 2.34
C ARG A 64 -16.69 6.20 1.50
N LEU A 65 -15.79 5.44 2.14
CA LEU A 65 -14.90 4.52 1.42
C LEU A 65 -15.67 3.44 0.68
N SER A 66 -16.68 2.84 1.32
CA SER A 66 -17.52 1.80 0.75
C SER A 66 -18.22 2.28 -0.52
N ASN A 67 -18.68 3.54 -0.54
CA ASN A 67 -19.29 4.14 -1.74
C ASN A 67 -18.27 4.36 -2.85
N MET A 68 -17.07 4.85 -2.53
CA MET A 68 -15.99 5.04 -3.50
C MET A 68 -15.57 3.70 -4.15
N LEU A 69 -15.52 2.63 -3.36
CA LEU A 69 -15.13 1.29 -3.76
C LEU A 69 -16.29 0.36 -4.13
N ALA A 70 -17.49 0.89 -4.40
CA ALA A 70 -18.68 0.09 -4.71
C ALA A 70 -18.44 -0.91 -5.86
N GLY A 71 -17.69 -0.53 -6.90
CA GLY A 71 -17.34 -1.43 -8.01
C GLY A 71 -16.37 -2.57 -7.64
N VAL A 72 -15.53 -2.38 -6.62
CA VAL A 72 -14.63 -3.43 -6.09
C VAL A 72 -15.40 -4.40 -5.19
N ILE A 73 -16.29 -3.85 -4.36
CA ILE A 73 -17.14 -4.62 -3.44
C ILE A 73 -18.16 -5.45 -4.22
N GLY A 74 -18.82 -4.87 -5.22
CA GLY A 74 -19.91 -5.50 -5.96
C GLY A 74 -21.02 -6.01 -5.02
N ASN A 75 -21.59 -7.16 -5.36
CA ASN A 75 -22.62 -7.82 -4.55
C ASN A 75 -22.04 -8.79 -3.49
N GLN A 76 -20.78 -8.61 -3.08
CA GLN A 76 -20.08 -9.54 -2.19
C GLN A 76 -20.01 -9.01 -0.74
N PRO A 77 -20.80 -9.56 0.21
CA PRO A 77 -20.81 -9.08 1.59
C PRO A 77 -19.45 -9.23 2.29
N HIS A 78 -18.71 -10.31 2.00
CA HIS A 78 -17.37 -10.54 2.56
C HIS A 78 -16.36 -9.47 2.10
N ARG A 79 -16.47 -8.96 0.86
CA ARG A 79 -15.63 -7.85 0.39
C ARG A 79 -15.99 -6.54 1.06
N ARG A 80 -17.28 -6.27 1.28
CA ARG A 80 -17.71 -5.10 2.07
C ARG A 80 -17.13 -5.15 3.48
N PHE A 81 -17.12 -6.33 4.10
CA PHE A 81 -16.50 -6.52 5.41
C PHE A 81 -14.97 -6.37 5.36
N GLY A 82 -14.31 -6.84 4.30
CA GLY A 82 -12.89 -6.58 4.03
C GLY A 82 -12.56 -5.09 3.93
N VAL A 83 -13.40 -4.30 3.25
CA VAL A 83 -13.26 -2.84 3.21
C VAL A 83 -13.42 -2.21 4.60
N ALA A 84 -14.27 -2.76 5.46
CA ALA A 84 -14.41 -2.30 6.85
C ALA A 84 -13.16 -2.60 7.68
N ILE A 85 -12.58 -3.80 7.54
CA ILE A 85 -11.29 -4.17 8.16
C ILE A 85 -10.20 -3.21 7.67
N PHE A 86 -10.11 -2.99 6.36
CA PHE A 86 -9.15 -2.05 5.78
C PHE A 86 -9.36 -0.63 6.35
N ALA A 87 -10.59 -0.12 6.41
CA ALA A 87 -10.86 1.21 6.95
C ALA A 87 -10.42 1.34 8.42
N ALA A 88 -10.72 0.32 9.24
CA ALA A 88 -10.29 0.26 10.63
C ALA A 88 -8.76 0.26 10.76
N VAL A 89 -8.07 -0.58 9.97
CA VAL A 89 -6.60 -0.67 9.97
C VAL A 89 -5.96 0.62 9.46
N ALA A 90 -6.40 1.12 8.31
CA ALA A 90 -5.84 2.31 7.66
C ALA A 90 -5.98 3.56 8.52
N ALA A 91 -7.03 3.67 9.34
CA ALA A 91 -7.19 4.78 10.27
C ALA A 91 -5.99 4.90 11.25
N HIS A 92 -5.28 3.82 11.54
CA HIS A 92 -4.07 3.82 12.36
C HIS A 92 -2.78 4.20 11.62
N ALA A 93 -2.77 4.19 10.28
CA ALA A 93 -1.59 4.56 9.51
C ALA A 93 -1.30 6.06 9.60
N ASP A 94 -0.03 6.46 9.72
CA ASP A 94 0.36 7.88 9.73
C ASP A 94 0.49 8.48 8.34
N GLY A 95 0.82 7.65 7.33
CA GLY A 95 1.00 8.08 5.95
C GLY A 95 0.80 6.95 4.94
N ASN A 96 0.50 7.32 3.70
CA ASN A 96 0.56 6.41 2.57
C ASN A 96 1.99 6.39 2.00
N ASN A 97 2.53 5.20 1.78
CA ASN A 97 3.86 5.00 1.20
C ASN A 97 3.76 3.92 0.13
N ASP A 98 3.74 4.33 -1.14
CA ASP A 98 3.47 3.46 -2.29
C ASP A 98 4.72 2.81 -2.91
N ARG A 99 5.91 3.08 -2.35
CA ARG A 99 7.20 2.65 -2.93
C ARG A 99 7.41 1.15 -3.03
N LYS A 100 6.87 0.39 -2.08
CA LYS A 100 6.93 -1.08 -2.00
C LYS A 100 5.59 -1.63 -1.54
N SER A 101 5.34 -2.92 -1.76
CA SER A 101 4.13 -3.56 -1.26
C SER A 101 4.07 -3.54 0.28
N PHE A 102 2.88 -3.68 0.85
CA PHE A 102 2.69 -3.67 2.30
C PHE A 102 3.56 -4.72 2.99
N ALA A 103 3.55 -5.96 2.49
CA ALA A 103 4.31 -7.05 3.10
C ALA A 103 5.83 -6.87 2.96
N ALA A 104 6.31 -6.38 1.82
CA ALA A 104 7.73 -6.05 1.64
C ALA A 104 8.19 -5.01 2.65
N GLN A 105 7.37 -3.98 2.90
CA GLN A 105 7.71 -2.95 3.87
C GLN A 105 7.71 -3.44 5.33
N LEU A 106 6.97 -4.51 5.66
CA LEU A 106 7.06 -5.13 6.99
C LEU A 106 8.40 -5.86 7.20
N GLY A 107 8.99 -6.36 6.11
CA GLY A 107 10.29 -7.05 6.11
C GLY A 107 11.50 -6.13 6.09
N GLU A 108 11.31 -4.82 5.88
CA GLU A 108 12.38 -3.82 5.91
C GLU A 108 12.98 -3.65 7.31
N THR A 109 14.25 -3.26 7.34
CA THR A 109 14.95 -2.90 8.58
C THR A 109 14.49 -1.52 9.07
N VAL A 110 14.38 -1.37 10.39
CA VAL A 110 13.89 -0.12 11.02
C VAL A 110 14.85 1.05 10.77
N SER A 111 16.14 0.76 10.64
CA SER A 111 17.17 1.72 10.28
C SER A 111 18.22 1.08 9.37
N ALA A 112 18.94 1.92 8.62
CA ALA A 112 20.09 1.47 7.85
C ALA A 112 21.14 0.85 8.80
N GLY A 113 21.65 -0.34 8.45
CA GLY A 113 22.64 -1.07 9.24
C GLY A 113 22.10 -1.82 10.46
N SER A 114 20.78 -1.84 10.69
CA SER A 114 20.18 -2.68 11.74
C SER A 114 19.64 -3.99 11.16
N ASP A 115 19.88 -5.11 11.84
CA ASP A 115 19.23 -6.39 11.50
C ASP A 115 17.76 -6.46 11.96
N ARG A 116 17.31 -5.46 12.74
CA ARG A 116 15.94 -5.41 13.24
C ARG A 116 14.99 -4.99 12.13
N ARG A 117 14.13 -5.91 11.71
CA ARG A 117 12.99 -5.65 10.83
C ARG A 117 11.87 -4.90 11.56
N TYR A 118 11.03 -4.18 10.81
CA TYR A 118 9.81 -3.57 11.35
C TYR A 118 8.94 -4.64 12.02
N LEU A 119 8.57 -5.68 11.28
CA LEU A 119 7.91 -6.86 11.83
C LEU A 119 8.88 -8.03 11.81
N SER A 120 9.16 -8.61 12.96
CA SER A 120 9.94 -9.84 13.06
C SER A 120 9.23 -11.01 12.36
N GLU A 121 9.98 -11.96 11.82
CA GLU A 121 9.47 -13.13 11.09
C GLU A 121 8.41 -13.91 11.90
N LEU A 122 8.65 -14.21 13.17
CA LEU A 122 7.66 -14.87 14.03
C LEU A 122 6.32 -14.11 14.14
N ARG A 123 6.34 -12.78 14.16
CA ARG A 123 5.11 -11.97 14.19
C ARG A 123 4.44 -11.91 12.83
N PHE A 124 5.23 -11.92 11.76
CA PHE A 124 4.72 -12.00 10.40
C PHE A 124 4.06 -13.36 10.14
N GLU A 125 4.66 -14.48 10.56
CA GLU A 125 4.01 -15.79 10.49
C GLU A 125 2.70 -15.85 11.28
N ARG A 126 2.64 -15.21 12.45
CA ARG A 126 1.37 -15.10 13.21
C ARG A 126 0.31 -14.34 12.41
N LEU A 127 0.69 -13.27 11.70
CA LEU A 127 -0.22 -12.56 10.80
C LEU A 127 -0.73 -13.47 9.68
N LEU A 128 0.14 -14.28 9.07
CA LEU A 128 -0.25 -15.22 8.00
C LEU A 128 -1.17 -16.33 8.49
N ARG A 129 -1.06 -16.74 9.75
CA ARG A 129 -1.88 -17.79 10.36
C ARG A 129 -3.23 -17.30 10.91
N ALA A 130 -3.56 -16.02 10.75
CA ALA A 130 -4.84 -15.48 11.19
C ALA A 130 -6.01 -16.30 10.61
N GLN A 131 -6.91 -16.75 11.49
CA GLN A 131 -8.03 -17.60 11.12
C GLN A 131 -9.34 -16.83 10.98
N THR A 132 -9.50 -15.75 11.75
CA THR A 132 -10.73 -14.95 11.77
C THR A 132 -10.49 -13.52 11.32
N PRO A 133 -11.52 -12.84 10.77
CA PRO A 133 -11.44 -11.44 10.36
C PRO A 133 -11.01 -10.50 11.50
N GLU A 134 -11.44 -10.78 12.75
CA GLU A 134 -11.10 -10.01 13.94
C GLU A 134 -9.63 -10.18 14.33
N GLU A 135 -9.12 -11.41 14.23
CA GLU A 135 -7.71 -11.69 14.45
C GLU A 135 -6.84 -10.97 13.41
N LEU A 136 -7.18 -11.11 12.12
CA LEU A 136 -6.49 -10.41 11.05
C LEU A 136 -6.48 -8.89 11.29
N CYS A 137 -7.65 -8.30 11.58
CA CYS A 137 -7.78 -6.87 11.82
C CYS A 137 -6.88 -6.40 12.96
N ARG A 138 -6.84 -7.10 14.10
CA ARG A 138 -5.99 -6.76 15.24
C ARG A 138 -4.50 -6.85 14.92
N LEU A 139 -4.08 -7.92 14.22
CA LEU A 139 -2.69 -8.11 13.84
C LEU A 139 -2.22 -7.05 12.83
N LEU A 140 -3.09 -6.67 11.88
CA LEU A 140 -2.81 -5.61 10.92
C LEU A 140 -2.76 -4.22 11.55
N ILE A 141 -3.65 -3.89 12.49
CA ILE A 141 -3.55 -2.63 13.26
C ILE A 141 -2.19 -2.53 13.94
N ARG A 142 -1.72 -3.62 14.57
CA ARG A 142 -0.39 -3.66 15.19
C ARG A 142 0.72 -3.48 14.16
N ALA A 143 0.65 -4.16 13.00
CA ALA A 143 1.65 -4.05 11.95
C ALA A 143 1.75 -2.62 11.39
N VAL A 144 0.61 -1.94 11.19
CA VAL A 144 0.56 -0.55 10.75
C VAL A 144 1.12 0.40 11.81
N ASN A 145 0.76 0.24 13.08
CA ASN A 145 1.31 1.06 14.17
C ASN A 145 2.84 0.91 14.31
N ILE A 146 3.38 -0.30 14.08
CA ILE A 146 4.82 -0.56 14.10
C ILE A 146 5.57 0.25 13.03
N ARG A 147 4.94 0.49 11.87
CA ARG A 147 5.52 1.30 10.79
C ARG A 147 5.50 2.79 11.13
N GLY A 148 4.52 3.25 11.90
CA GLY A 148 4.42 4.64 12.37
C GLY A 148 4.59 5.64 11.23
N SER A 149 5.48 6.62 11.43
CA SER A 149 5.75 7.70 10.48
C SER A 149 6.33 7.25 9.14
N ALA A 150 6.88 6.03 9.03
CA ALA A 150 7.33 5.50 7.74
C ALA A 150 6.15 5.20 6.77
N GLY A 151 4.92 5.17 7.31
CA GLY A 151 3.70 4.93 6.56
C GLY A 151 3.59 3.50 6.03
N VAL A 152 2.50 3.20 5.33
CA VAL A 152 2.27 1.89 4.69
C VAL A 152 1.68 2.06 3.31
N ASN A 153 1.90 1.09 2.42
CA ASN A 153 1.23 1.06 1.11
C ASN A 153 -0.24 0.68 1.26
N LEU A 154 -1.12 1.68 1.28
CA LEU A 154 -2.55 1.48 1.54
C LEU A 154 -3.26 0.68 0.44
N PRO A 155 -3.04 0.93 -0.86
CA PRO A 155 -3.60 0.10 -1.91
C PRO A 155 -3.15 -1.37 -1.84
N SER A 156 -1.87 -1.64 -1.57
CA SER A 156 -1.36 -3.01 -1.41
C SER A 156 -1.92 -3.71 -0.17
N LEU A 157 -2.09 -2.98 0.94
CA LEU A 157 -2.75 -3.46 2.14
C LEU A 157 -4.22 -3.84 1.86
N ALA A 158 -4.97 -2.96 1.20
CA ALA A 158 -6.37 -3.22 0.82
C ALA A 158 -6.49 -4.45 -0.08
N ASP A 159 -5.60 -4.59 -1.06
CA ASP A 159 -5.55 -5.75 -1.96
C ASP A 159 -5.38 -7.07 -1.19
N GLY A 160 -4.40 -7.12 -0.29
CA GLY A 160 -4.15 -8.31 0.53
C GLY A 160 -5.28 -8.63 1.50
N ILE A 161 -5.92 -7.62 2.12
CA ILE A 161 -7.09 -7.84 2.99
C ILE A 161 -8.26 -8.42 2.18
N LEU A 162 -8.54 -7.89 0.99
CA LEU A 162 -9.63 -8.38 0.15
C LEU A 162 -9.36 -9.79 -0.37
N LEU A 163 -8.13 -10.11 -0.77
CA LEU A 163 -7.73 -11.48 -1.12
C LEU A 163 -7.90 -12.44 0.06
N TRP A 164 -7.46 -12.04 1.26
CA TRP A 164 -7.66 -12.86 2.45
C TRP A 164 -9.14 -13.08 2.76
N MET A 165 -10.00 -12.06 2.55
CA MET A 165 -11.45 -12.19 2.76
C MET A 165 -12.11 -13.10 1.74
N ASP A 166 -11.70 -13.06 0.47
CA ASP A 166 -12.17 -13.98 -0.56
C ASP A 166 -11.78 -15.43 -0.21
N GLU A 167 -10.54 -15.66 0.25
CA GLU A 167 -10.07 -16.97 0.72
C GLU A 167 -10.77 -17.45 1.99
N TRP A 168 -11.00 -16.55 2.95
CA TRP A 168 -11.75 -16.86 4.16
C TRP A 168 -13.17 -17.27 3.83
N GLN A 169 -13.86 -16.52 2.95
CA GLN A 169 -15.21 -16.87 2.52
C GLN A 169 -15.25 -18.23 1.81
N ALA A 170 -14.27 -18.53 0.94
CA ALA A 170 -14.15 -19.83 0.29
C ALA A 170 -14.00 -20.97 1.30
N ARG A 171 -13.17 -20.79 2.34
CA ARG A 171 -13.04 -21.76 3.45
C ARG A 171 -14.36 -21.96 4.20
N GLN A 172 -15.10 -20.89 4.49
CA GLN A 172 -16.41 -20.98 5.15
C GLN A 172 -17.43 -21.77 4.32
N GLN A 173 -17.26 -21.81 3.00
CA GLN A 173 -18.11 -22.53 2.05
C GLN A 173 -17.57 -23.92 1.69
N ASN A 174 -16.48 -24.38 2.35
CA ASN A 174 -15.76 -25.62 2.02
C ASN A 174 -15.32 -25.71 0.56
N LEU A 175 -15.03 -24.56 -0.07
CA LEU A 175 -14.48 -24.51 -1.41
C LEU A 175 -12.96 -24.76 -1.40
N PRO A 176 -12.41 -25.39 -2.45
CA PRO A 176 -10.97 -25.59 -2.55
C PRO A 176 -10.22 -24.25 -2.69
N ALA A 177 -8.99 -24.21 -2.20
CA ALA A 177 -8.11 -23.07 -2.41
C ALA A 177 -7.76 -22.87 -3.89
N ASP A 178 -7.45 -21.64 -4.30
CA ASP A 178 -7.05 -21.34 -5.68
C ASP A 178 -5.86 -22.23 -6.10
N PRO A 179 -5.92 -22.92 -7.25
CA PRO A 179 -4.85 -23.81 -7.70
C PRO A 179 -3.54 -23.07 -7.99
N ASN A 180 -3.61 -21.76 -8.32
CA ASN A 180 -2.42 -20.94 -8.52
C ASN A 180 -1.92 -20.41 -7.15
N PRO A 181 -0.76 -20.87 -6.65
CA PRO A 181 -0.22 -20.41 -5.37
C PRO A 181 0.09 -18.90 -5.37
N LEU A 182 0.41 -18.28 -6.50
CA LEU A 182 0.72 -16.85 -6.59
C LEU A 182 -0.51 -15.95 -6.51
N LYS A 183 -1.71 -16.52 -6.50
CA LYS A 183 -2.95 -15.81 -6.19
C LYS A 183 -3.28 -15.85 -4.70
N ARG A 184 -2.65 -16.74 -3.93
CA ARG A 184 -2.92 -16.90 -2.51
C ARG A 184 -2.24 -15.80 -1.70
N ASN A 185 -2.99 -15.09 -0.87
CA ASN A 185 -2.51 -13.97 -0.07
C ASN A 185 -1.27 -14.33 0.76
N ALA A 186 -1.31 -15.49 1.44
CA ALA A 186 -0.21 -15.91 2.30
C ALA A 186 1.11 -16.14 1.54
N VAL A 187 1.04 -16.71 0.33
CA VAL A 187 2.22 -16.93 -0.53
C VAL A 187 2.75 -15.59 -1.03
N ARG A 188 1.86 -14.72 -1.53
CA ARG A 188 2.23 -13.39 -2.04
C ARG A 188 2.91 -12.55 -0.98
N TRP A 189 2.28 -12.41 0.20
CA TRP A 189 2.86 -11.67 1.32
C TRP A 189 4.20 -12.27 1.76
N THR A 190 4.34 -13.60 1.82
CA THR A 190 5.63 -14.24 2.14
C THR A 190 6.71 -13.87 1.13
N CYS A 191 6.44 -14.05 -0.16
CA CYS A 191 7.38 -13.70 -1.21
C CYS A 191 7.81 -12.24 -1.12
N GLU A 192 6.87 -11.32 -0.94
CA GLU A 192 7.12 -9.89 -0.78
C GLU A 192 7.92 -9.55 0.47
N TYR A 193 7.56 -10.10 1.63
CA TYR A 193 8.24 -9.88 2.91
C TYR A 193 9.71 -10.31 2.90
N HIS A 194 10.04 -11.34 2.13
CA HIS A 194 11.42 -11.81 1.95
C HIS A 194 12.15 -11.17 0.76
N GLN A 195 11.52 -10.26 0.00
CA GLN A 195 12.23 -9.52 -1.04
C GLN A 195 13.37 -8.73 -0.39
N LYS A 196 14.62 -9.10 -0.74
CA LYS A 196 15.79 -8.35 -0.28
C LYS A 196 15.64 -6.92 -0.77
N THR A 197 15.71 -5.98 0.17
CA THR A 197 15.81 -4.56 -0.09
C THR A 197 17.07 -4.31 -0.92
N GLN A 198 16.97 -4.36 -2.25
CA GLN A 198 17.98 -3.82 -3.14
C GLN A 198 17.85 -2.29 -3.05
N GLN A 199 18.45 -1.73 -2.00
CA GLN A 199 18.79 -0.31 -1.99
C GLN A 199 19.92 -0.15 -3.02
N PRO A 200 19.79 0.71 -4.05
CA PRO A 200 20.98 1.12 -4.76
C PRO A 200 21.90 1.82 -3.76
N ALA A 201 23.17 1.41 -3.73
CA ALA A 201 24.18 2.03 -2.88
C ALA A 201 24.25 3.55 -3.17
N PRO A 202 24.51 4.39 -2.14
CA PRO A 202 24.63 5.85 -2.32
C PRO A 202 25.81 6.30 -3.20
N ASP A 203 26.65 5.38 -3.68
CA ASP A 203 27.87 5.68 -4.44
C ASP A 203 27.69 5.84 -5.96
N ALA A 204 26.44 5.87 -6.45
CA ALA A 204 26.14 6.17 -7.86
C ALA A 204 25.67 7.62 -8.06
N MET A 205 26.34 8.58 -7.45
CA MET A 205 26.37 9.95 -7.96
C MET A 205 27.60 10.09 -8.85
N PRO A 206 27.48 10.26 -10.18
CA PRO A 206 28.60 10.74 -10.96
C PRO A 206 28.85 12.20 -10.56
N SER A 207 29.85 12.39 -9.69
CA SER A 207 30.53 13.66 -9.50
C SER A 207 31.07 14.15 -10.85
N ALA A 208 30.72 15.38 -11.19
CA ALA A 208 31.41 16.33 -12.06
C ALA A 208 32.23 15.77 -13.24
N ILE A 209 31.74 16.04 -14.46
CA ILE A 209 32.64 16.28 -15.60
C ILE A 209 32.62 17.78 -15.89
N SER A 210 33.77 18.37 -15.59
CA SER A 210 34.21 19.71 -15.95
C SER A 210 34.10 19.99 -17.45
N ALA A 211 33.93 21.26 -17.79
CA ALA A 211 34.05 21.79 -19.15
C ALA A 211 35.37 21.39 -19.83
N PRO A 212 35.39 21.43 -21.17
CA PRO A 212 36.55 21.92 -21.88
C PRO A 212 36.21 23.11 -22.78
N GLU A 213 37.12 24.07 -22.74
CA GLU A 213 37.32 25.17 -23.69
C GLU A 213 37.62 24.65 -25.12
N ASP A 214 37.17 25.47 -26.08
CA ASP A 214 37.73 25.76 -27.41
C ASP A 214 37.87 24.66 -28.48
N ALA A 215 37.15 24.81 -29.59
CA ALA A 215 37.64 25.62 -30.71
C ALA A 215 36.78 25.46 -32.00
N ASN A 216 36.68 26.59 -32.70
CA ASN A 216 36.65 26.74 -34.16
C ASN A 216 35.29 26.97 -34.88
N GLY A 217 35.05 28.25 -35.19
CA GLY A 217 35.02 28.69 -36.59
C GLY A 217 33.66 28.70 -37.29
N ASN A 218 32.99 29.86 -37.30
CA ASN A 218 32.54 30.44 -38.57
C ASN A 218 32.21 31.93 -38.42
N HIS A 219 33.04 32.76 -39.06
CA HIS A 219 32.69 34.12 -39.48
C HIS A 219 32.08 34.02 -40.89
N PRO A 220 31.16 34.91 -41.29
CA PRO A 220 31.61 36.08 -42.05
C PRO A 220 30.79 37.37 -41.87
N THR A 221 31.50 38.50 -41.99
CA THR A 221 31.14 39.82 -42.60
C THR A 221 29.74 40.41 -42.29
N ASP A 222 29.56 41.67 -41.90
CA ASP A 222 29.95 42.85 -42.67
C ASP A 222 29.43 44.13 -41.99
N ASN A 223 30.20 45.22 -42.19
CA ASN A 223 29.80 46.63 -42.31
C ASN A 223 29.40 47.54 -41.11
N LYS A 224 30.27 48.57 -41.00
CA LYS A 224 30.01 50.04 -40.97
C LYS A 224 30.15 50.82 -39.65
N GLU A 225 31.34 51.41 -39.52
CA GLU A 225 31.65 52.77 -39.01
C GLU A 225 30.83 53.87 -39.76
N PRO A 226 30.95 55.18 -39.45
CA PRO A 226 31.63 55.84 -38.32
C PRO A 226 30.82 56.98 -37.66
N ALA A 227 31.31 57.50 -36.52
CA ALA A 227 31.62 58.91 -36.25
C ALA A 227 32.24 59.06 -34.85
#